data_AF-A0A6L7EQC5-F1
#
_entry.id   AF-A0A6L7EQC5-F1
#
_cell.length_a   1.000
_cell.length_b   1.000
_cell.length_c   1.000
_cell.angle_alpha   90.00
_cell.angle_beta   90.00
_cell.angle_gamma   90.00
#
_symmetry.space_group_name_H-M   'P 1'
#
loop_
_entity.id
_entity.type
_entity.pdbx_description
1 polymer ?
#
loop_
_entity_poly.entity_id
_entity_poly.type
_entity_poly.pdbx_seq_one_letter_code
_entity_poly.pdbx_strand_id
1 'polypeptide(L)'
;MGGRIFEAAGRAFADWPTTEMDDDGGYAVDVEGSDGDWSALVITDDDNDLFVFYSLSPVDVAEGDDATMQRMSEFVDRANLGLVAATFELDRDSGEPRVRTGLELATLPDVVLDDPDVLQAVVLDLAAANIRVMDRYLSGLVAVVAGSVPVADIVAQIEAD
;
A
#
# COMPACT_ATOMS: atom_id res chain seq x y z
N MET A 1 22.78 -3.67 -9.40
CA MET A 1 23.26 -3.04 -8.16
C MET A 1 22.38 -1.81 -8.02
N GLY A 2 21.48 -1.81 -7.03
CA GLY A 2 20.42 -0.79 -6.93
C GLY A 2 20.98 0.60 -6.68
N GLY A 3 20.19 1.63 -6.99
CA GLY A 3 20.56 3.03 -6.77
C GLY A 3 20.21 3.53 -5.37
N ARG A 4 20.24 4.85 -5.19
CA ARG A 4 20.08 5.52 -3.88
C ARG A 4 18.73 5.24 -3.21
N ILE A 5 17.65 5.13 -3.97
CA ILE A 5 16.30 4.86 -3.46
C ILE A 5 16.21 3.40 -3.01
N PHE A 6 16.73 2.48 -3.83
CA PHE A 6 16.81 1.06 -3.47
C PHE A 6 17.62 0.85 -2.18
N GLU A 7 18.79 1.48 -2.07
CA GLU A 7 19.62 1.42 -0.85
C GLU A 7 18.90 2.01 0.37
N ALA A 8 18.19 3.14 0.20
CA ALA A 8 17.42 3.75 1.28
C ALA A 8 16.27 2.85 1.75
N ALA A 9 15.57 2.19 0.82
CA ALA A 9 14.53 1.21 1.14
C ALA A 9 15.11 0.00 1.89
N GLY A 10 16.24 -0.55 1.44
CA GLY A 10 16.91 -1.66 2.13
C GLY A 10 17.30 -1.31 3.57
N ARG A 11 17.73 -0.05 3.82
CA ARG A 11 18.00 0.44 5.18
C ARG A 11 16.73 0.65 5.99
N ALA A 12 15.67 1.20 5.38
CA ALA A 12 14.39 1.48 6.04
C ALA A 12 13.76 0.20 6.61
N PHE A 13 13.86 -0.91 5.89
CA PHE A 13 13.21 -2.17 6.25
C PHE A 13 14.20 -3.26 6.72
N ALA A 14 15.45 -2.92 7.04
CA ALA A 14 16.47 -3.91 7.42
C ALA A 14 16.10 -4.76 8.65
N ASP A 15 15.29 -4.23 9.56
CA ASP A 15 14.83 -4.90 10.77
C ASP A 15 13.46 -5.58 10.61
N TRP A 16 12.88 -5.56 9.40
CA TRP A 16 11.58 -6.16 9.09
C TRP A 16 11.78 -7.54 8.43
N PRO A 17 10.75 -8.41 8.43
CA PRO A 17 10.79 -9.63 7.62
C PRO A 17 10.73 -9.25 6.14
N THR A 18 11.90 -9.15 5.49
CA THR A 18 12.01 -8.69 4.11
C THR A 18 12.72 -9.68 3.20
N THR A 19 12.27 -9.76 1.96
CA THR A 19 12.94 -10.50 0.87
C THR A 19 13.18 -9.55 -0.30
N GLU A 20 14.43 -9.42 -0.74
CA GLU A 20 14.76 -8.71 -1.98
C GLU A 20 14.20 -9.47 -3.20
N MET A 21 13.60 -8.75 -4.14
CA MET A 21 12.98 -9.35 -5.33
C MET A 21 13.99 -9.46 -6.48
N ASP A 22 13.95 -10.58 -7.20
CA ASP A 22 14.93 -10.90 -8.26
C ASP A 22 14.80 -10.00 -9.51
N ASP A 23 13.58 -9.57 -9.86
CA ASP A 23 13.27 -8.78 -11.07
C ASP A 23 12.64 -7.41 -10.67
N ASP A 24 12.95 -6.36 -11.45
CA ASP A 24 12.46 -4.97 -11.32
C ASP A 24 12.92 -4.13 -10.11
N GLY A 25 13.66 -4.72 -9.17
CA GLY A 25 14.22 -4.03 -8.02
C GLY A 25 13.19 -3.74 -6.93
N GLY A 26 13.58 -3.98 -5.68
CA GLY A 26 12.78 -3.70 -4.50
C GLY A 26 12.70 -4.86 -3.51
N TYR A 27 11.68 -4.83 -2.65
CA TYR A 27 11.53 -5.74 -1.52
C TYR A 27 10.08 -6.18 -1.32
N ALA A 28 9.87 -7.45 -1.00
CA ALA A 28 8.67 -7.91 -0.33
C ALA A 28 8.87 -7.77 1.19
N VAL A 29 7.86 -7.26 1.90
CA VAL A 29 7.91 -6.97 3.34
C VAL A 29 6.66 -7.53 3.99
N ASP A 30 6.79 -8.31 5.06
CA ASP A 30 5.63 -8.70 5.87
C ASP A 30 5.31 -7.60 6.89
N VAL A 31 4.03 -7.25 7.00
CA VAL A 31 3.52 -6.20 7.88
C VAL A 31 2.53 -6.80 8.87
N GLU A 32 2.78 -6.54 10.16
CA GLU A 32 1.87 -6.88 11.26
C GLU A 32 0.96 -5.69 11.57
N GLY A 33 -0.36 -5.89 11.43
CA GLY A 33 -1.38 -4.88 11.73
C GLY A 33 -2.13 -5.12 13.02
N SER A 34 -3.07 -4.24 13.34
CA SER A 34 -3.95 -4.42 14.49
C SER A 34 -5.05 -5.46 14.25
N ASP A 35 -5.57 -5.53 13.01
CA ASP A 35 -6.70 -6.39 12.63
C ASP A 35 -6.29 -7.60 11.76
N GLY A 36 -5.01 -7.71 11.43
CA GLY A 36 -4.45 -8.81 10.65
C GLY A 36 -3.10 -8.47 10.03
N ASP A 37 -2.42 -9.49 9.53
CA ASP A 37 -1.13 -9.36 8.87
C ASP A 37 -1.32 -9.40 7.35
N TRP A 38 -0.43 -8.71 6.63
CA TRP A 38 -0.42 -8.72 5.17
C TRP A 38 0.99 -8.58 4.60
N SER A 39 1.15 -8.88 3.32
CA SER A 39 2.40 -8.63 2.60
C SER A 39 2.34 -7.29 1.89
N ALA A 40 3.47 -6.60 1.87
CA ALA A 40 3.68 -5.36 1.15
C ALA A 40 4.79 -5.51 0.11
N LEU A 41 4.70 -4.70 -0.94
CA LEU A 41 5.73 -4.60 -1.98
C LEU A 41 6.31 -3.19 -1.99
N VAL A 42 7.64 -3.13 -1.91
CA VAL A 42 8.44 -1.94 -2.09
C VAL A 42 9.03 -2.00 -3.49
N ILE A 43 8.67 -1.05 -4.34
CA ILE A 43 9.16 -0.96 -5.71
C ILE A 43 9.96 0.33 -5.84
N THR A 44 11.16 0.22 -6.38
CA THR A 44 12.06 1.34 -6.59
C THR A 44 12.51 1.37 -8.04
N ASP A 45 12.42 2.53 -8.67
CA ASP A 45 12.95 2.76 -10.00
C ASP A 45 13.90 3.96 -9.92
N ASP A 46 15.17 3.64 -9.63
CA ASP A 46 16.24 4.63 -9.47
C ASP A 46 16.52 5.40 -10.76
N ASP A 47 16.30 4.81 -11.93
CA ASP A 47 16.50 5.49 -13.22
C ASP A 47 15.50 6.64 -13.41
N ASN A 48 14.33 6.54 -12.78
CA ASN A 48 13.27 7.54 -12.84
C ASN A 48 13.01 8.25 -11.48
N ASP A 49 13.92 8.08 -10.51
CA ASP A 49 13.79 8.61 -9.15
C ASP A 49 12.40 8.34 -8.52
N LEU A 50 11.88 7.12 -8.66
CA LEU A 50 10.54 6.74 -8.23
C LEU A 50 10.58 5.74 -7.07
N PHE A 51 9.72 5.99 -6.08
CA PHE A 51 9.44 5.06 -5.00
C PHE A 51 7.94 4.75 -4.96
N VAL A 52 7.60 3.46 -4.79
CA VAL A 52 6.23 3.01 -4.57
C VAL A 52 6.20 1.96 -3.46
N PHE A 53 5.21 2.08 -2.57
CA PHE A 53 4.88 1.11 -1.55
C PHE A 53 3.44 0.63 -1.76
N TYR A 54 3.26 -0.68 -1.87
CA TYR A 54 1.95 -1.33 -1.94
C TYR A 54 1.72 -2.16 -0.68
N SER A 55 0.58 -1.98 -0.01
CA SER A 55 0.04 -3.01 0.89
C SER A 55 -0.95 -3.86 0.10
N LEU A 56 -0.72 -5.17 0.06
CA LEU A 56 -1.62 -6.12 -0.62
C LEU A 56 -2.71 -6.56 0.36
N SER A 57 -3.97 -6.54 -0.06
CA SER A 57 -5.05 -7.03 0.80
C SER A 57 -4.87 -8.53 1.06
N PRO A 58 -5.13 -9.02 2.29
CA PRO A 58 -5.17 -10.46 2.56
C PRO A 58 -6.50 -11.11 2.14
N VAL A 59 -7.46 -10.32 1.62
CA VAL A 59 -8.75 -10.80 1.11
C VAL A 59 -9.06 -10.19 -0.26
N ASP A 60 -9.52 -11.04 -1.16
CA ASP A 60 -9.86 -10.67 -2.54
C ASP A 60 -11.31 -11.00 -2.86
N VAL A 61 -11.79 -10.43 -3.96
CA VAL A 61 -13.05 -10.85 -4.58
C VAL A 61 -12.82 -12.15 -5.35
N ALA A 62 -13.64 -13.17 -5.08
CA ALA A 62 -13.57 -14.42 -5.83
C ALA A 62 -13.86 -14.21 -7.33
N GLU A 63 -13.11 -14.90 -8.19
CA GLU A 63 -13.29 -14.84 -9.64
C GLU A 63 -14.74 -15.16 -10.04
N GLY A 64 -15.35 -14.27 -10.84
CA GLY A 64 -16.74 -14.40 -11.28
C GLY A 64 -17.81 -13.97 -10.26
N ASP A 65 -17.44 -13.49 -9.08
CA ASP A 65 -18.38 -12.89 -8.12
C ASP A 65 -18.63 -11.40 -8.43
N ASP A 66 -19.44 -11.15 -9.45
CA ASP A 66 -19.79 -9.80 -9.91
C ASP A 66 -20.44 -8.95 -8.81
N ALA A 67 -21.20 -9.58 -7.90
CA ALA A 67 -21.91 -8.88 -6.83
C ALA A 67 -20.93 -8.36 -5.77
N THR A 68 -19.99 -9.21 -5.33
CA THR A 68 -18.93 -8.80 -4.39
C THR A 68 -17.96 -7.82 -5.06
N MET A 69 -17.65 -8.00 -6.34
CA MET A 69 -16.84 -7.05 -7.12
C MET A 69 -17.45 -5.65 -7.15
N GLN A 70 -18.77 -5.55 -7.32
CA GLN A 70 -19.47 -4.26 -7.28
C GLN A 70 -19.40 -3.61 -5.89
N ARG A 71 -19.53 -4.42 -4.83
CA ARG A 71 -19.41 -3.95 -3.45
C ARG A 71 -17.98 -3.50 -3.12
N MET A 72 -16.97 -4.22 -3.59
CA MET A 72 -15.56 -3.87 -3.41
C MET A 72 -15.21 -2.58 -4.14
N SER A 73 -15.71 -2.41 -5.37
CA SER A 73 -15.56 -1.15 -6.12
C SER A 73 -16.16 0.03 -5.35
N GLU A 74 -17.38 -0.12 -4.81
CA GLU A 74 -18.00 0.93 -4.01
C GLU A 74 -17.20 1.22 -2.74
N PHE A 75 -16.63 0.19 -2.10
CA PHE A 75 -15.84 0.34 -0.87
C PHE A 75 -14.58 1.15 -1.15
N VAL A 76 -13.82 0.76 -2.18
CA VAL A 76 -12.60 1.45 -2.61
C VAL A 76 -12.88 2.90 -2.98
N ASP A 77 -13.95 3.17 -3.74
CA ASP A 77 -14.33 4.53 -4.13
C ASP A 77 -14.66 5.41 -2.92
N ARG A 78 -15.42 4.87 -1.95
CA ARG A 78 -15.79 5.59 -0.72
C ARG A 78 -14.60 5.79 0.20
N ALA A 79 -13.79 4.76 0.44
CA ALA A 79 -12.61 4.81 1.29
C ALA A 79 -11.58 5.81 0.74
N ASN A 80 -11.45 5.92 -0.59
CA ASN A 80 -10.55 6.88 -1.23
C ASN A 80 -10.99 8.35 -1.05
N LEU A 81 -12.25 8.61 -0.74
CA LEU A 81 -12.77 9.97 -0.63
C LEU A 81 -12.18 10.68 0.59
N GLY A 82 -11.11 11.46 0.37
CA GLY A 82 -10.45 12.25 1.42
C GLY A 82 -9.12 11.67 1.90
N LEU A 83 -8.65 10.54 1.35
CA LEU A 83 -7.29 10.09 1.61
C LEU A 83 -6.28 11.08 1.03
N VAL A 84 -5.20 11.31 1.77
CA VAL A 84 -4.19 12.33 1.44
C VAL A 84 -2.93 11.72 0.84
N ALA A 85 -2.37 10.69 1.48
CA ALA A 85 -1.03 10.16 1.18
C ALA A 85 -1.02 8.68 0.75
N ALA A 86 -2.19 8.07 0.60
CA ALA A 86 -2.35 6.72 0.10
C ALA A 86 -3.64 6.60 -0.72
N THR A 87 -3.75 5.58 -1.54
CA THR A 87 -4.88 5.37 -2.44
C THR A 87 -5.16 3.89 -2.58
N PHE A 88 -6.41 3.47 -2.39
CA PHE A 88 -6.85 2.14 -2.78
C PHE A 88 -6.91 2.02 -4.30
N GLU A 89 -6.38 0.91 -4.79
CA GLU A 89 -6.57 0.40 -6.14
C GLU A 89 -7.38 -0.89 -6.07
N LEU A 90 -8.10 -1.20 -7.13
CA LEU A 90 -8.82 -2.46 -7.30
C LEU A 90 -8.52 -2.99 -8.69
N ASP A 91 -7.94 -4.18 -8.76
CA ASP A 91 -7.83 -4.91 -10.01
C ASP A 91 -9.19 -5.56 -10.33
N ARG A 92 -9.74 -5.21 -11.49
CA ARG A 92 -11.04 -5.69 -11.96
C ARG A 92 -11.00 -7.11 -12.51
N ASP A 93 -9.81 -7.58 -12.91
CA ASP A 93 -9.62 -8.90 -13.47
C ASP A 93 -9.35 -9.94 -12.38
N SER A 94 -8.52 -9.60 -11.39
CA SER A 94 -8.19 -10.50 -10.26
C SER A 94 -9.09 -10.33 -9.04
N GLY A 95 -9.72 -9.16 -8.85
CA GLY A 95 -10.48 -8.86 -7.65
C GLY A 95 -9.65 -8.46 -6.44
N GLU A 96 -8.35 -8.23 -6.64
CA GLU A 96 -7.40 -7.84 -5.59
C GLU A 96 -7.49 -6.33 -5.30
N PRO A 97 -7.89 -5.92 -4.09
CA PRO A 97 -7.70 -4.57 -3.62
C PRO A 97 -6.30 -4.40 -3.02
N ARG A 98 -5.70 -3.23 -3.21
CA ARG A 98 -4.39 -2.89 -2.62
C ARG A 98 -4.32 -1.41 -2.29
N VAL A 99 -3.47 -1.04 -1.33
CA VAL A 99 -3.22 0.38 -1.01
C VAL A 99 -1.87 0.76 -1.59
N ARG A 100 -1.83 1.82 -2.41
CA ARG A 100 -0.62 2.38 -2.98
C ARG A 100 -0.27 3.71 -2.32
N THR A 101 1.01 3.90 -2.03
CA THR A 101 1.64 5.21 -1.86
C THR A 101 2.80 5.27 -2.83
N GLY A 102 2.92 6.36 -3.59
CA GLY A 102 4.02 6.53 -4.53
C GLY A 102 4.45 7.99 -4.61
N LEU A 103 5.75 8.20 -4.79
CA LEU A 103 6.34 9.53 -4.88
C LEU A 103 7.41 9.55 -5.98
N GLU A 104 7.26 10.50 -6.91
CA GLU A 104 8.30 10.86 -7.88
C GLU A 104 9.22 11.90 -7.22
N LEU A 105 10.50 11.53 -7.09
CA LEU A 105 11.52 12.31 -6.39
C LEU A 105 12.37 13.15 -7.36
N ALA A 106 12.14 13.04 -8.68
CA ALA A 106 12.94 13.65 -9.75
C ALA A 106 13.08 15.19 -9.70
N THR A 107 12.26 15.88 -8.90
CA THR A 107 12.33 17.34 -8.73
C THR A 107 13.08 17.78 -7.47
N LEU A 108 13.43 16.84 -6.59
CA LEU A 108 14.24 17.13 -5.42
C LEU A 108 15.70 17.38 -5.82
N PRO A 109 16.40 18.31 -5.17
CA PRO A 109 17.82 18.54 -5.44
C PRO A 109 18.66 17.31 -5.14
N ASP A 110 19.73 17.07 -5.91
CA ASP A 110 20.67 15.96 -5.65
C ASP A 110 21.22 15.98 -4.22
N VAL A 111 21.47 17.15 -3.64
CA VAL A 111 21.92 17.24 -2.22
C VAL A 111 20.92 16.63 -1.22
N VAL A 112 19.63 16.61 -1.56
CA VAL A 112 18.59 15.97 -0.74
C VAL A 112 18.53 14.47 -1.03
N LEU A 113 18.64 14.08 -2.30
CA LEU A 113 18.56 12.69 -2.73
C LEU A 113 19.84 11.90 -2.39
N ASP A 114 20.98 12.55 -2.32
CA ASP A 114 22.26 11.94 -1.95
C ASP A 114 22.45 11.86 -0.42
N ASP A 115 21.52 12.43 0.36
CA ASP A 115 21.47 12.27 1.82
C ASP A 115 20.67 11.01 2.18
N PRO A 116 21.34 9.92 2.59
CA PRO A 116 20.69 8.64 2.83
C PRO A 116 19.74 8.68 4.04
N ASP A 117 19.98 9.54 5.01
CA ASP A 117 19.13 9.64 6.20
C ASP A 117 17.81 10.35 5.85
N VAL A 118 17.86 11.34 4.96
CA VAL A 118 16.67 12.02 4.43
C VAL A 118 15.86 11.08 3.55
N LEU A 119 16.48 10.36 2.61
CA LEU A 119 15.75 9.39 1.78
C LEU A 119 15.11 8.29 2.61
N GLN A 120 15.82 7.75 3.60
CA GLN A 120 15.27 6.74 4.50
C GLN A 120 14.04 7.28 5.25
N ALA A 121 14.10 8.51 5.77
CA ALA A 121 12.96 9.13 6.44
C ALA A 121 11.74 9.30 5.50
N VAL A 122 11.98 9.73 4.25
CA VAL A 122 10.91 9.86 3.24
C VAL A 122 10.27 8.51 2.95
N VAL A 123 11.08 7.46 2.72
CA VAL A 123 10.58 6.10 2.49
C VAL A 123 9.73 5.60 3.66
N LEU A 124 10.20 5.80 4.89
CA LEU A 124 9.48 5.38 6.10
C LEU A 124 8.15 6.13 6.27
N ASP A 125 8.12 7.45 6.05
CA ASP A 125 6.88 8.23 6.17
C ASP A 125 5.84 7.81 5.10
N LEU A 126 6.27 7.55 3.87
CA LEU A 126 5.40 7.07 2.79
C LEU A 126 4.85 5.67 3.10
N ALA A 127 5.70 4.74 3.54
CA ALA A 127 5.28 3.41 3.95
C ALA A 127 4.34 3.46 5.16
N ALA A 128 4.64 4.28 6.17
CA ALA A 128 3.81 4.44 7.35
C ALA A 128 2.41 5.00 7.01
N ALA A 129 2.33 5.96 6.08
CA ALA A 129 1.04 6.47 5.59
C ALA A 129 0.21 5.37 4.91
N ASN A 130 0.86 4.54 4.09
CA ASN A 130 0.24 3.40 3.42
C ASN A 130 -0.30 2.37 4.42
N ILE A 131 0.58 1.90 5.31
CA ILE A 131 0.28 0.88 6.33
C ILE A 131 -0.90 1.31 7.19
N ARG A 132 -0.93 2.58 7.64
CA ARG A 132 -2.05 3.11 8.44
C ARG A 132 -3.39 3.07 7.70
N VAL A 133 -3.40 3.26 6.38
CA VAL A 133 -4.63 3.17 5.60
C VAL A 133 -5.06 1.72 5.43
N MET A 134 -4.15 0.81 5.11
CA MET A 134 -4.49 -0.63 5.03
C MET A 134 -5.02 -1.12 6.38
N ASP A 135 -4.29 -0.88 7.46
CA ASP A 135 -4.65 -1.33 8.82
C ASP A 135 -6.05 -0.83 9.23
N ARG A 136 -6.32 0.47 9.02
CA ARG A 136 -7.61 1.09 9.36
C ARG A 136 -8.79 0.48 8.61
N TYR A 137 -8.61 0.13 7.34
CA TYR A 137 -9.70 -0.31 6.47
C TYR A 137 -9.75 -1.83 6.25
N LEU A 138 -8.80 -2.59 6.81
CA LEU A 138 -8.67 -4.03 6.62
C LEU A 138 -9.95 -4.79 7.05
N SER A 139 -10.48 -4.49 8.24
CA SER A 139 -11.72 -5.08 8.71
C SER A 139 -12.91 -4.76 7.79
N GLY A 140 -12.88 -3.60 7.11
CA GLY A 140 -13.84 -3.22 6.08
C GLY A 140 -13.76 -4.09 4.83
N LEU A 141 -12.56 -4.39 4.33
CA LEU A 141 -12.35 -5.30 3.19
C LEU A 141 -12.95 -6.68 3.49
N VAL A 142 -12.70 -7.21 4.69
CA VAL A 142 -13.27 -8.49 5.14
C VAL A 142 -14.80 -8.42 5.19
N ALA A 143 -15.37 -7.34 5.72
CA ALA A 143 -16.83 -7.16 5.82
C ALA A 143 -17.51 -7.05 4.43
N VAL A 144 -16.82 -6.44 3.45
CA VAL A 144 -17.30 -6.36 2.07
C VAL A 144 -17.45 -7.76 1.46
N VAL A 145 -16.40 -8.59 1.58
CA VAL A 145 -16.37 -9.97 1.09
C VAL A 145 -17.42 -10.84 1.81
N ALA A 146 -17.66 -10.62 3.11
CA ALA A 146 -18.70 -11.32 3.86
C ALA A 146 -20.14 -10.97 3.41
N GLY A 147 -20.34 -9.81 2.75
CA GLY A 147 -21.57 -9.50 2.00
C GLY A 147 -22.81 -9.10 2.81
N SER A 148 -22.75 -9.01 4.15
CA SER A 148 -23.95 -8.87 5.00
C SER A 148 -24.33 -7.44 5.37
N VAL A 149 -23.43 -6.47 5.20
CA VAL A 149 -23.61 -5.07 5.61
C VAL A 149 -23.54 -4.15 4.38
N PRO A 150 -24.36 -3.09 4.27
CA PRO A 150 -24.20 -2.08 3.21
C PRO A 150 -22.82 -1.43 3.26
N VAL A 151 -22.18 -1.24 2.10
CA VAL A 151 -20.81 -0.71 2.01
C VAL A 151 -20.68 0.68 2.64
N ALA A 152 -21.68 1.53 2.46
CA ALA A 152 -21.73 2.86 3.07
C ALA A 152 -21.66 2.81 4.61
N ASP A 153 -22.32 1.82 5.23
CA ASP A 153 -22.35 1.66 6.68
C ASP A 153 -21.01 1.13 7.21
N ILE A 154 -20.34 0.24 6.44
CA ILE A 154 -18.99 -0.25 6.75
C ILE A 154 -18.02 0.93 6.83
N VAL A 155 -17.98 1.78 5.78
CA VAL A 155 -17.07 2.93 5.73
C VAL A 155 -17.39 3.95 6.83
N ALA A 156 -18.68 4.26 7.05
CA ALA A 156 -19.08 5.20 8.09
C ALA A 156 -18.68 4.73 9.51
N GLN A 157 -18.72 3.43 9.77
CA GLN A 157 -18.26 2.88 11.04
C GLN A 157 -16.75 3.03 11.22
N ILE A 158 -15.96 2.72 10.20
CA ILE A 158 -14.49 2.86 10.22
C ILE A 158 -14.06 4.31 10.42
N GLU A 159 -14.81 5.26 9.86
CA GLU A 159 -14.49 6.70 9.92
C GLU A 159 -14.99 7.41 11.18
N ALA A 160 -15.86 6.76 11.96
CA ALA A 160 -16.35 7.26 13.23
C ALA A 160 -15.39 7.02 14.41
N ASP A 161 -14.48 6.05 14.26
CA ASP A 161 -13.42 5.68 15.21
C ASP A 161 -12.15 6.55 15.04
#